data_AF-A0A950KWP4-F1
#
_entry.id   AF-A0A950KWP4-F1
#
_cell.length_a   1.000
_cell.length_b   1.000
_cell.length_c   1.000
_cell.angle_alpha   90.00
_cell.angle_beta   90.00
_cell.angle_gamma   90.00
#
_symmetry.space_group_name_H-M   'P 1'
#
loop_
_entity.id
_entity.type
_entity.pdbx_description
1 polymer ?
#
loop_
_entity_poly.entity_id
_entity_poly.type
_entity_poly.pdbx_seq_one_letter_code
_entity_poly.pdbx_strand_id
1 'polypeptide(L)' 'CKVFGTACTPDHAIGTCMVSSEGACAAYYNYGRFAREKEAV' A
#
# COMPACT_ATOMS: atom_id res chain seq x y z
N CYS A 1 7.74 0.05 -7.09
CA CYS A 1 8.55 0.24 -5.87
C CYS A 1 8.86 -1.14 -5.30
N LYS A 2 10.13 -1.47 -4.99
CA LYS A 2 10.53 -2.83 -4.57
C LYS A 2 9.97 -3.26 -3.21
N VAL A 3 9.61 -2.29 -2.36
CA VAL A 3 9.09 -2.55 -1.00
C VAL A 3 7.58 -2.36 -0.89
N PHE A 4 6.89 -2.00 -1.97
CA PHE A 4 5.44 -1.74 -1.95
C PHE A 4 4.66 -3.03 -1.69
N GLY A 5 3.72 -3.00 -0.73
CA GLY A 5 2.85 -4.13 -0.40
C GLY A 5 3.49 -5.21 0.47
N THR A 6 4.81 -5.13 0.70
CA THR A 6 5.55 -6.02 1.61
C THR A 6 5.95 -5.25 2.87
N ALA A 7 7.06 -4.52 2.82
CA ALA A 7 7.55 -3.71 3.93
C ALA A 7 6.88 -2.33 4.00
N CYS A 8 6.46 -1.77 2.87
CA CYS A 8 5.69 -0.55 2.79
C CYS A 8 4.20 -0.91 2.68
N THR A 9 3.46 -0.70 3.76
CA THR A 9 2.01 -0.94 3.93
C THR A 9 1.36 0.29 4.56
N PRO A 10 0.02 0.43 4.60
CA PRO A 10 -0.62 1.53 5.32
C PRO A 10 -0.27 1.56 6.82
N ASP A 11 0.01 0.40 7.43
CA ASP A 11 0.46 0.30 8.83
C ASP A 11 1.95 0.68 9.00
N HIS A 12 2.78 0.30 8.02
CA HIS A 12 4.19 0.66 7.97
C HIS A 12 4.50 1.50 6.73
N ALA A 13 4.14 2.79 6.79
CA ALA A 13 4.35 3.70 5.70
C ALA A 13 5.81 4.21 5.65
N ILE A 14 6.58 3.74 4.67
CA ILE A 14 8.02 4.08 4.52
C ILE A 14 8.23 5.41 3.78
N GLY A 15 7.28 5.86 2.97
CA GLY A 15 7.43 7.06 2.15
C GLY A 15 6.13 7.82 1.91
N THR A 16 6.25 9.05 1.41
CA THR A 16 5.12 10.00 1.24
C THR A 16 3.99 9.45 0.38
N CYS A 17 4.30 8.62 -0.62
CA CYS A 17 3.29 7.96 -1.45
C CYS A 17 2.37 7.01 -0.67
N MET A 18 2.79 6.51 0.51
CA MET A 18 2.03 5.59 1.36
C MET A 18 1.51 6.26 2.64
N VAL A 19 2.21 7.30 3.15
CA VAL A 19 1.79 8.06 4.34
C VAL A 19 0.52 8.87 4.05
N SER A 20 0.43 9.46 2.85
CA SER A 20 -0.77 10.20 2.45
C SER A 20 -1.84 9.24 1.95
N SER A 21 -3.08 9.41 2.40
CA SER A 21 -4.24 8.65 1.90
C SER A 21 -4.54 8.95 0.43
N GLU A 22 -4.18 10.14 -0.04
CA GLU A 22 -4.25 10.53 -1.46
C GLU A 22 -2.97 10.13 -2.23
N GLY A 23 -1.98 9.57 -1.56
CA GLY A 23 -0.74 9.11 -2.16
C GLY A 23 -0.97 7.95 -3.12
N ALA A 24 -0.24 7.91 -4.23
CA ALA A 24 -0.41 6.88 -5.25
C ALA A 24 -0.26 5.44 -4.72
N CYS A 25 0.62 5.22 -3.73
CA CYS A 25 0.78 3.90 -3.13
C CYS A 25 -0.39 3.58 -2.20
N ALA A 26 -0.85 4.51 -1.36
CA ALA A 26 -2.02 4.30 -0.51
C ALA A 26 -3.29 4.07 -1.34
N ALA A 27 -3.51 4.86 -2.40
CA ALA A 27 -4.63 4.69 -3.31
C ALA A 27 -4.57 3.31 -4.02
N TYR A 28 -3.40 2.91 -4.49
CA TYR A 28 -3.24 1.61 -5.14
C TYR A 28 -3.35 0.43 -4.16
N TYR A 29 -2.94 0.60 -2.90
CA TYR A 29 -3.10 -0.41 -1.86
C TYR A 29 -4.58 -0.59 -1.50
N ASN A 30 -5.31 0.51 -1.27
CA ASN A 30 -6.71 0.49 -0.81
C ASN A 30 -7.73 0.21 -1.92
N TYR A 31 -7.56 0.83 -3.10
CA TYR A 31 -8.52 0.74 -4.21
C TYR A 31 -8.04 -0.15 -5.35
N GLY A 32 -6.74 -0.47 -5.39
CA GLY A 32 -6.21 -1.45 -6.33
C GLY A 32 -6.50 -2.88 -5.89
N ARG A 33 -5.99 -3.85 -6.65
CA ARG A 33 -6.19 -5.28 -6.35
C ARG A 33 -5.35 -5.77 -5.16
N PHE A 34 -4.43 -4.96 -4.66
CA PHE A 34 -3.46 -5.35 -3.64
C PHE A 34 -4.08 -5.65 -2.27
N ALA A 35 -5.07 -4.86 -1.81
CA ALA A 35 -5.77 -5.15 -0.54
C ALA A 35 -6.51 -6.50 -0.59
N ARG A 36 -7.13 -6.83 -1.72
CA ARG A 36 -7.86 -8.10 -1.91
C ARG A 36 -6.95 -9.34 -1.94
N GLU A 37 -5.69 -9.20 -2.33
CA GLU A 37 -4.73 -10.31 -2.35
C GLU A 37 -4.19 -10.64 -0.94
N LYS A 38 -4.16 -9.67 -0.02
CA LYS A 38 -3.74 -9.90 1.38
C LYS A 38 -4.76 -10.69 2.22
N GLU A 39 -6.03 -10.67 1.85
CA GLU A 39 -7.11 -11.42 2.51
C GLU A 39 -7.28 -12.85 1.96
N ALA A 40 -6.63 -13.18 0.84
CA ALA A 40 -6.73 -14.48 0.17
C ALA A 40 -5.64 -15.48 0.59
N VAL A 41 -4.74 -15.10 1.52
CA VAL A 41 -3.68 -15.94 2.09
C VAL A 41 -3.91 -16.12 3.59
#